data_AF-A0A921AWP5-F1
#
_entry.id   AF-A0A921AWP5-F1
#
_cell.length_a   1.000
_cell.length_b   1.000
_cell.length_c   1.000
_cell.angle_alpha   90.00
_cell.angle_beta   90.00
_cell.angle_gamma   90.00
#
_symmetry.space_group_name_H-M   'P 1'
#
loop_
_entity.id
_entity.type
_entity.pdbx_description
1 polymer ?
#
loop_
_entity_poly.entity_id
_entity_poly.type
_entity_poly.pdbx_seq_one_letter_code
_entity_poly.pdbx_strand_id
1 'polypeptide(L)'
;MNIRPFVPPMLPLDVSEDRWGHFGMLDFYATAALAQLNGMMLASAKADLFWLTWLLKEAQSSNVIEGTVTTFDEILGENVGVVVSAERQDDVKEVMNYREAMQVGLEEIAA
;
A
#
# COMPACT_ATOMS: atom_id res chain seq x y z
N MET A 1 32.70 -0.87 21.73
CA MET A 1 32.50 -0.33 20.37
C MET A 1 31.49 0.81 20.50
N ASN A 2 31.87 2.05 20.18
CA ASN A 2 30.96 3.19 20.35
C ASN A 2 30.19 3.38 19.03
N ILE A 3 28.95 2.87 18.95
CA ILE A 3 28.11 2.96 17.76
C ILE A 3 27.46 4.33 17.74
N ARG A 4 27.76 5.14 16.73
CA ARG A 4 27.03 6.40 16.47
C ARG A 4 25.97 6.12 15.41
N PRO A 5 24.67 6.33 15.70
CA PRO A 5 23.61 6.21 14.70
C PRO A 5 23.87 7.15 13.53
N PHE A 6 23.58 6.70 12.31
CA PHE A 6 23.54 7.59 11.16
C PHE A 6 22.31 8.49 11.29
N VAL A 7 22.51 9.80 11.19
CA VAL A 7 21.42 10.78 11.15
C VAL A 7 21.20 11.14 9.68
N PRO A 8 20.08 10.71 9.05
CA PRO A 8 19.80 11.06 7.67
C PRO A 8 19.61 12.58 7.51
N PRO A 9 20.00 13.16 6.36
CA PRO A 9 19.71 14.55 6.08
C PRO A 9 18.20 14.77 5.98
N MET A 10 17.75 16.00 6.27
CA MET A 10 16.36 16.40 6.05
C MET A 10 16.03 16.35 4.55
N LEU A 11 14.77 16.05 4.23
CA LEU A 11 14.26 16.20 2.87
C LEU A 11 14.34 17.68 2.45
N PRO A 12 14.71 17.98 1.19
CA PRO A 12 14.75 19.35 0.69
C PRO A 12 13.35 19.96 0.73
N LEU A 13 13.25 21.21 1.20
CA LEU A 13 11.97 21.93 1.31
C LEU A 13 11.79 22.97 0.19
N ASP A 14 12.88 23.35 -0.48
CA ASP A 14 12.85 24.23 -1.65
C ASP A 14 13.14 23.42 -2.91
N VAL A 15 12.41 23.73 -3.98
CA VAL A 15 12.61 23.19 -5.32
C VAL A 15 14.02 23.53 -5.83
N SER A 16 14.61 24.65 -5.38
CA SER A 16 16.00 24.99 -5.73
C SER A 16 17.04 23.99 -5.21
N GLU A 17 16.68 23.18 -4.20
CA GLU A 17 17.51 22.11 -3.64
C GLU A 17 17.28 20.75 -4.31
N ASP A 18 16.35 20.67 -5.27
CA ASP A 18 16.06 19.43 -6.00
C ASP A 18 17.25 19.04 -6.89
N ARG A 19 17.80 17.86 -6.59
CA ARG A 19 18.92 17.28 -7.34
C ARG A 19 18.47 16.33 -8.45
N TRP A 20 17.19 15.97 -8.47
CA TRP A 20 16.64 14.96 -9.37
C TRP A 20 15.98 15.59 -10.61
N GLY A 21 15.46 16.83 -10.48
CA GLY A 21 14.87 17.58 -11.57
C GLY A 21 13.56 16.97 -12.06
N HIS A 22 13.20 17.23 -13.32
CA HIS A 22 11.97 16.69 -13.92
C HIS A 22 12.23 15.36 -14.64
N PHE A 23 11.42 14.35 -14.35
CA PHE A 23 11.44 13.04 -15.04
C PHE A 23 10.83 13.03 -16.46
N GLY A 24 10.62 14.20 -17.06
CA GLY A 24 10.00 14.44 -18.37
C GLY A 24 8.79 13.55 -18.66
N MET A 25 8.93 12.75 -19.72
CA MET A 25 7.87 11.86 -20.20
C MET A 25 7.48 10.75 -19.20
N LEU A 26 8.38 10.33 -18.31
CA LEU A 26 8.05 9.27 -17.32
C LEU A 26 6.98 9.76 -16.34
N ASP A 27 7.13 10.99 -15.85
CA ASP A 27 6.14 11.62 -14.97
C ASP A 27 4.79 11.80 -15.67
N PHE A 28 4.82 12.24 -16.94
CA PHE A 28 3.62 12.34 -17.76
C PHE A 28 2.88 11.00 -17.89
N TYR A 29 3.60 9.92 -18.21
CA TYR A 29 2.98 8.60 -18.36
C TYR A 29 2.44 8.04 -17.04
N ALA A 30 3.16 8.22 -15.94
CA ALA A 30 2.70 7.81 -14.62
C ALA A 30 1.42 8.56 -14.22
N THR A 31 1.41 9.89 -14.38
CA THR A 31 0.26 10.74 -14.11
C THR A 31 -0.94 10.35 -14.99
N ALA A 32 -0.72 10.11 -16.29
CA ALA A 32 -1.77 9.70 -17.21
C ALA A 32 -2.40 8.34 -16.81
N ALA A 33 -1.58 7.38 -16.41
CA ALA A 33 -2.06 6.07 -15.96
C ALA A 33 -2.90 6.18 -14.67
N LEU A 34 -2.44 6.99 -13.69
CA LEU A 34 -3.20 7.24 -12.46
C LEU A 34 -4.51 7.97 -12.73
N ALA A 35 -4.51 8.96 -13.63
CA ALA A 35 -5.73 9.67 -14.02
C ALA A 35 -6.74 8.73 -14.70
N GLN A 36 -6.27 7.81 -15.55
CA GLN A 36 -7.11 6.80 -16.17
C GLN A 36 -7.73 5.86 -15.12
N LEU A 37 -6.94 5.36 -14.18
CA LEU A 37 -7.43 4.52 -13.07
C LEU A 37 -8.49 5.26 -12.24
N ASN A 38 -8.21 6.51 -11.86
CA ASN A 38 -9.15 7.34 -11.10
C ASN A 38 -10.46 7.54 -11.86
N GLY A 39 -10.40 7.84 -13.16
CA GLY A 39 -11.58 7.98 -14.01
C GLY A 39 -12.42 6.70 -14.09
N MET A 40 -11.77 5.53 -14.20
CA MET A 40 -12.45 4.23 -14.20
C MET A 40 -13.16 3.98 -12.85
N MET A 41 -12.53 4.34 -11.74
CA MET A 41 -13.13 4.18 -10.40
C MET A 41 -14.34 5.09 -10.21
N LEU A 42 -14.27 6.35 -10.64
CA LEU A 42 -15.40 7.28 -10.55
C LEU A 42 -16.58 6.87 -11.44
N ALA A 43 -16.31 6.26 -12.59
CA ALA A 43 -17.36 5.82 -13.52
C ALA A 43 -18.01 4.47 -13.14
N SER A 44 -17.35 3.67 -12.30
CA SER A 44 -17.80 2.32 -11.97
C SER A 44 -18.92 2.31 -10.92
N ALA A 45 -20.03 1.63 -11.23
CA ALA A 45 -21.14 1.45 -10.28
C ALA A 45 -20.80 0.53 -9.08
N LYS A 46 -19.64 -0.15 -9.12
CA LYS A 46 -19.15 -1.07 -8.08
C LYS A 46 -17.68 -0.82 -7.73
N ALA A 47 -17.30 0.46 -7.68
CA ALA A 47 -15.93 0.87 -7.33
C ALA A 47 -15.50 0.37 -5.95
N ASP A 48 -16.44 0.24 -5.02
CA ASP A 48 -16.28 -0.33 -3.69
C ASP A 48 -15.70 -1.76 -3.70
N LEU A 49 -16.17 -2.63 -4.60
CA LEU A 49 -15.68 -4.00 -4.69
C LEU A 49 -14.22 -4.07 -5.17
N PHE A 50 -13.84 -3.19 -6.09
CA PHE A 50 -12.45 -3.07 -6.54
C PHE A 50 -11.57 -2.55 -5.40
N TRP A 51 -12.05 -1.55 -4.67
CA TRP A 51 -11.31 -1.01 -3.53
C TRP A 51 -10.98 -2.06 -2.47
N LEU A 52 -11.97 -2.86 -2.07
CA LEU A 52 -11.78 -3.92 -1.08
C LEU A 52 -10.73 -4.95 -1.52
N THR A 53 -10.83 -5.41 -2.77
CA THR A 53 -9.93 -6.46 -3.28
C THR A 53 -8.53 -5.94 -3.58
N TRP A 54 -8.40 -4.71 -4.07
CA TRP A 54 -7.09 -4.09 -4.33
C TRP A 54 -6.35 -3.74 -3.05
N LEU A 55 -7.03 -3.26 -2.01
CA LEU A 55 -6.38 -2.98 -0.73
C LEU A 55 -5.81 -4.26 -0.10
N LEU A 56 -6.56 -5.38 -0.18
CA LEU A 56 -6.05 -6.69 0.27
C LEU A 56 -4.86 -7.15 -0.58
N LYS A 57 -4.91 -6.91 -1.90
CA LYS A 57 -3.82 -7.30 -2.79
C LYS A 57 -2.55 -6.48 -2.55
N GLU A 58 -2.71 -5.18 -2.28
CA GLU A 58 -1.63 -4.28 -1.91
C GLU A 58 -1.02 -4.69 -0.58
N ALA A 59 -1.84 -4.90 0.45
CA ALA A 59 -1.39 -5.36 1.76
C ALA A 59 -0.58 -6.66 1.64
N GLN A 60 -1.07 -7.63 0.86
CA GLN A 60 -0.36 -8.88 0.60
C GLN A 60 0.98 -8.64 -0.12
N SER A 61 1.01 -7.78 -1.14
CA SER A 61 2.21 -7.51 -1.93
C SER A 61 3.27 -6.75 -1.13
N SER A 62 2.85 -5.81 -0.27
CA SER A 62 3.73 -5.06 0.62
C SER A 62 4.36 -5.96 1.67
N ASN A 63 3.59 -6.87 2.27
CA ASN A 63 4.10 -7.84 3.25
C ASN A 63 5.11 -8.83 2.66
N VAL A 64 4.98 -9.18 1.37
CA VAL A 64 5.97 -10.03 0.67
C VAL A 64 7.35 -9.38 0.63
N ILE A 65 7.44 -8.04 0.56
CA ILE A 65 8.72 -7.31 0.58
C ILE A 65 9.42 -7.47 1.94
N GLU A 66 8.64 -7.55 3.02
CA GLU A 66 9.12 -7.70 4.39
C GLU A 66 9.40 -9.17 4.78
N GLY A 67 9.11 -10.11 3.88
CA GLY A 67 9.38 -11.55 4.04
C GLY A 67 8.17 -12.38 4.45
N THR A 68 6.99 -11.77 4.60
CA THR A 68 5.76 -12.45 4.97
C THR A 68 5.05 -12.99 3.72
N VAL A 69 4.97 -14.31 3.61
CA VAL A 69 4.48 -14.98 2.39
C VAL A 69 3.09 -15.58 2.62
N THR A 70 2.10 -14.97 1.98
CA THR A 70 0.70 -15.44 1.96
C THR A 70 0.17 -15.55 0.54
N THR A 71 -0.86 -16.36 0.36
CA THR A 71 -1.63 -16.43 -0.88
C THR A 71 -2.85 -15.51 -0.82
N PHE A 72 -3.33 -15.05 -1.98
CA PHE A 72 -4.50 -14.17 -2.00
C PHE A 72 -5.78 -14.88 -1.51
N ASP A 73 -5.89 -16.19 -1.71
CA ASP A 73 -7.02 -16.99 -1.23
C ASP A 73 -7.06 -17.09 0.30
N GLU A 74 -5.90 -17.20 0.95
CA GLU A 74 -5.79 -17.17 2.42
C GLU A 74 -6.28 -15.84 2.97
N ILE A 75 -5.88 -14.72 2.34
CA ILE A 75 -6.29 -13.38 2.75
C ILE A 75 -7.78 -13.15 2.51
N LEU A 76 -8.32 -13.56 1.36
CA LEU A 76 -9.76 -13.48 1.08
C LEU A 76 -10.58 -14.34 2.03
N GLY A 77 -10.10 -15.55 2.34
CA GLY A 77 -10.70 -16.47 3.29
C GLY A 77 -10.80 -15.85 4.68
N GLU A 78 -9.68 -15.35 5.21
CA GLU A 78 -9.66 -14.69 6.52
C GLU A 78 -10.57 -13.45 6.54
N ASN A 79 -10.56 -12.64 5.46
CA ASN A 79 -11.42 -11.47 5.35
C ASN A 79 -12.93 -11.79 5.43
N VAL A 80 -13.34 -13.02 5.12
CA VAL A 80 -14.73 -13.50 5.27
C VAL A 80 -14.92 -14.47 6.45
N GLY A 81 -13.90 -14.62 7.31
CA GLY A 81 -13.97 -15.43 8.54
C GLY A 81 -13.68 -16.93 8.37
N VAL A 82 -13.03 -17.34 7.27
CA VAL A 82 -12.55 -18.71 7.09
C VAL A 82 -11.26 -18.90 7.88
N VAL A 83 -11.28 -19.86 8.81
CA VAL A 83 -10.13 -20.17 9.67
C VAL A 83 -8.98 -20.74 8.83
N VAL A 84 -7.88 -19.99 8.74
CA VAL A 84 -6.59 -20.50 8.27
C VAL A 84 -5.89 -21.36 9.31
N SER A 85 -5.01 -22.25 8.85
CA SER A 85 -4.25 -23.13 9.74
C SER A 85 -3.43 -22.34 10.75
N ALA A 86 -3.25 -22.88 11.95
CA ALA A 86 -2.55 -22.20 13.04
C ALA A 86 -1.13 -21.75 12.66
N GLU A 87 -0.44 -22.53 11.83
CA GLU A 87 0.91 -22.21 11.33
C GLU A 87 0.96 -20.98 10.40
N ARG A 88 -0.19 -20.55 9.86
CA ARG A 88 -0.29 -19.46 8.88
C ARG A 88 -1.07 -18.26 9.41
N GLN A 89 -1.62 -18.36 10.62
CA GLN A 89 -2.43 -17.31 11.23
C GLN A 89 -1.63 -16.03 11.43
N ASP A 90 -0.37 -16.11 11.87
CA ASP A 90 0.44 -14.92 12.13
C ASP A 90 0.75 -14.15 10.83
N ASP A 91 1.17 -14.85 9.77
CA ASP A 91 1.43 -14.26 8.45
C ASP A 91 0.19 -13.57 7.86
N VAL A 92 -0.96 -14.25 7.94
CA VAL A 92 -2.24 -13.71 7.44
C VAL A 92 -2.68 -12.51 8.26
N LYS A 93 -2.52 -12.59 9.59
CA LYS A 93 -2.86 -11.49 10.50
C LYS A 93 -2.02 -10.25 10.23
N GLU A 94 -0.74 -10.39 9.88
CA GLU A 94 0.12 -9.26 9.51
C GLU A 94 -0.44 -8.48 8.31
N VAL A 95 -0.88 -9.21 7.27
CA VAL A 95 -1.53 -8.62 6.10
C VAL A 95 -2.84 -7.91 6.48
N MET A 96 -3.64 -8.51 7.37
CA MET A 96 -4.89 -7.89 7.84
C MET A 96 -4.64 -6.64 8.69
N ASN A 97 -3.58 -6.63 9.50
CA ASN A 97 -3.16 -5.47 10.28
C ASN A 97 -2.72 -4.32 9.35
N TYR A 98 -2.00 -4.62 8.27
CA TYR A 98 -1.63 -3.61 7.27
C TYR A 98 -2.88 -2.95 6.66
N ARG A 99 -3.85 -3.77 6.24
CA ARG A 99 -5.13 -3.30 5.68
C ARG A 99 -5.86 -2.39 6.68
N GLU A 100 -5.95 -2.81 7.93
CA GLU A 100 -6.60 -2.03 8.99
C GLU A 100 -5.88 -0.70 9.24
N ALA A 101 -4.54 -0.71 9.34
CA ALA A 101 -3.75 0.51 9.52
C ALA A 101 -3.94 1.51 8.37
N MET A 102 -3.96 1.02 7.13
CA MET A 102 -4.24 1.85 5.95
C MET A 102 -5.64 2.45 6.00
N GLN A 103 -6.65 1.67 6.40
CA GLN A 103 -8.02 2.16 6.51
C GLN A 103 -8.14 3.24 7.59
N VAL A 104 -7.55 3.03 8.76
CA VAL A 104 -7.51 4.04 9.83
C VAL A 104 -6.84 5.33 9.35
N GLY A 105 -5.70 5.23 8.66
CA GLY A 105 -5.01 6.41 8.11
C GLY A 105 -5.84 7.19 7.10
N LEU A 106 -6.61 6.49 6.25
CA LEU A 106 -7.52 7.12 5.29
C LEU A 106 -8.70 7.83 5.98
N GLU A 107 -9.26 7.21 7.03
CA GLU A 107 -10.34 7.79 7.82
C GLU A 107 -9.89 9.08 8.52
N GLU A 108 -8.66 9.12 9.04
CA GLU A 108 -8.09 10.32 9.68
C GLU A 108 -7.80 11.47 8.70
N ILE A 109 -7.49 11.18 7.43
CA ILE A 109 -7.29 12.22 6.40
C ILE A 109 -8.62 12.79 5.91
N ALA A 110 -9.69 11.98 5.95
CA ALA A 110 -11.02 12.38 5.49
C ALA A 110 -11.82 13.21 6.52
N ALA A 111 -11.37 13.25 7.77
CA ALA A 111 -11.99 13.98 8.90
C ALA A 111 -11.61 15.47 8.91
#